data_AF-A0AAE3G4B2-F1
#
_entry.id   AF-A0AAE3G4B2-F1
#
_cell.length_a   1.000
_cell.length_b   1.000
_cell.length_c   1.000
_cell.angle_alpha   90.00
_cell.angle_beta   90.00
_cell.angle_gamma   90.00
#
_symmetry.space_group_name_H-M   'P 1'
#
loop_
_entity.id
_entity.type
_entity.pdbx_description
1 polymer ?
#
loop_
_entity_poly.entity_id
_entity_poly.type
_entity_poly.pdbx_seq_one_letter_code
_entity_poly.pdbx_strand_id
1 'polypeptide(L)'
;MSRTLYVAVIARLADERLDADDVGAQGVYVVNGIDPGLSDGDAADTALASFHAHQGIGVLDDFEILVLDRSRGVVLEPDHGEERDEHDCEKVSTLFEPWAHDVLEGWLSRQDPQ
;
A
#
# COMPACT_ATOMS: atom_id res chain seq x y z
N MET A 1 -20.20 2.40 -7.89
CA MET A 1 -18.90 2.98 -8.29
C MET A 1 -17.87 2.25 -7.47
N SER A 2 -16.87 1.63 -8.09
CA SER A 2 -15.78 0.97 -7.36
C SER A 2 -14.88 1.99 -6.66
N ARG A 3 -14.29 1.60 -5.54
CA ARG A 3 -13.25 2.34 -4.82
C ARG A 3 -11.89 2.04 -5.48
N THR A 4 -11.03 3.05 -5.53
CA THR A 4 -9.63 2.92 -5.96
C THR A 4 -8.75 3.21 -4.77
N LEU A 5 -7.86 2.28 -4.45
CA LEU A 5 -6.87 2.41 -3.39
C LEU A 5 -5.47 2.35 -3.97
N TYR A 6 -4.51 2.82 -3.19
CA TYR A 6 -3.11 2.82 -3.58
C TYR A 6 -2.30 2.04 -2.55
N VAL A 7 -1.37 1.22 -3.00
CA VAL A 7 -0.41 0.54 -2.13
C VAL A 7 0.95 1.22 -2.27
N ALA A 8 1.42 1.79 -1.17
CA ALA A 8 2.70 2.45 -1.03
C ALA A 8 3.72 1.46 -0.48
N VAL A 9 4.78 1.17 -1.25
CA VAL A 9 5.86 0.27 -0.87
C VAL A 9 7.12 1.10 -0.63
N ILE A 10 7.53 1.24 0.63
CA ILE A 10 8.65 2.06 1.06
C ILE A 10 9.75 1.13 1.56
N ALA A 11 10.97 1.24 1.06
CA ALA A 11 12.09 0.47 1.61
C ALA A 11 12.43 0.97 3.03
N ARG A 12 12.52 0.07 4.01
CA ARG A 12 12.81 0.41 5.43
C ARG A 12 14.30 0.66 5.70
N LEU A 13 15.20 0.22 4.83
CA LEU A 13 16.64 0.24 5.08
C LEU A 13 17.39 1.23 4.20
N ALA A 14 18.28 1.98 4.85
CA ALA A 14 19.39 2.64 4.18
C ALA A 14 20.37 1.57 3.67
N ASP A 15 20.31 1.27 2.38
CA ASP A 15 21.42 0.70 1.58
C ASP A 15 21.97 -0.71 1.91
N GLU A 16 21.36 -1.52 2.77
CA GLU A 16 21.76 -2.93 2.91
C GLU A 16 20.86 -3.87 2.10
N ARG A 17 21.26 -4.05 0.84
CA ARG A 17 20.90 -5.16 -0.08
C ARG A 17 19.45 -5.64 0.03
N LEU A 18 18.52 -4.84 -0.51
CA LEU A 18 17.27 -5.41 -1.03
C LEU A 18 17.61 -6.67 -1.82
N ASP A 19 16.82 -7.74 -1.65
CA ASP A 19 16.98 -8.92 -2.48
C ASP A 19 16.96 -8.50 -3.95
N ALA A 20 17.82 -9.09 -4.79
CA ALA A 20 17.92 -8.72 -6.19
C ALA A 20 16.57 -8.88 -6.91
N ASP A 21 15.74 -9.79 -6.43
CA ASP A 21 14.39 -10.03 -6.95
C ASP A 21 13.39 -8.93 -6.52
N ASP A 22 13.68 -8.19 -5.44
CA ASP A 22 12.87 -7.12 -4.89
C ASP A 22 13.38 -5.70 -5.29
N VAL A 23 14.49 -5.61 -6.04
CA VAL A 23 15.03 -4.37 -6.62
C VAL A 23 14.09 -3.83 -7.70
N GLY A 24 13.07 -3.11 -7.25
CA GLY A 24 12.00 -2.61 -8.10
C GLY A 24 10.62 -2.69 -7.47
N ALA A 25 10.48 -3.28 -6.27
CA ALA A 25 9.23 -3.30 -5.54
C ALA A 25 8.84 -1.90 -4.99
N GLN A 26 9.81 -1.04 -4.70
CA GLN A 26 9.53 0.30 -4.18
C GLN A 26 8.71 1.14 -5.15
N GLY A 27 7.64 1.77 -4.65
CA GLY A 27 6.82 2.68 -5.44
C GLY A 27 5.38 2.73 -4.97
N VAL A 28 4.52 3.24 -5.86
CA VAL A 28 3.08 3.33 -5.65
C VAL A 28 2.38 2.46 -6.68
N TYR A 29 1.47 1.64 -6.18
CA TYR A 29 0.62 0.74 -6.94
C TYR A 29 -0.82 1.19 -6.82
N VAL A 30 -1.62 1.02 -7.87
CA VAL A 30 -3.05 1.30 -7.86
C VAL A 30 -3.82 -0.01 -7.89
N VAL A 31 -4.80 -0.14 -7.02
CA VAL A 31 -5.77 -1.25 -7.01
C VAL A 31 -7.14 -0.67 -7.29
N ASN A 32 -7.76 -1.16 -8.38
CA ASN A 32 -9.07 -0.71 -8.82
C ASN A 32 -10.12 -1.79 -8.62
N GLY A 33 -11.39 -1.40 -8.49
CA GLY A 33 -12.49 -2.37 -8.44
C GLY A 33 -12.90 -2.80 -7.04
N ILE A 34 -12.28 -2.26 -5.99
CA ILE A 34 -12.62 -2.57 -4.60
C ILE A 34 -14.06 -2.12 -4.30
N ASP A 35 -14.84 -2.97 -3.64
CA ASP A 35 -16.22 -2.65 -3.29
C ASP A 35 -16.25 -1.45 -2.30
N PRO A 36 -16.93 -0.34 -2.64
CA PRO A 36 -17.05 0.82 -1.74
C PRO A 36 -17.86 0.52 -0.46
N GLY A 37 -18.59 -0.60 -0.40
CA GLY A 37 -19.34 -1.03 0.77
C GLY A 37 -18.49 -1.70 1.86
N LEU A 38 -17.23 -2.01 1.58
CA LEU A 38 -16.32 -2.61 2.56
C LEU A 38 -15.93 -1.62 3.66
N SER A 39 -15.62 -2.16 4.85
CA SER A 39 -14.96 -1.37 5.89
C SER A 39 -13.58 -0.88 5.39
N ASP A 40 -13.00 0.10 6.08
CA ASP A 40 -11.67 0.58 5.72
C ASP A 40 -10.59 -0.51 5.85
N GLY A 41 -10.64 -1.32 6.91
CA GLY A 41 -9.66 -2.40 7.09
C GLY A 41 -9.86 -3.56 6.13
N ASP A 42 -11.11 -3.92 5.84
CA ASP A 42 -11.45 -4.89 4.81
C ASP A 42 -10.97 -4.46 3.41
N ALA A 43 -11.14 -3.17 3.08
CA ALA A 43 -10.68 -2.61 1.82
C ALA A 43 -9.16 -2.57 1.74
N ALA A 44 -8.48 -2.33 2.87
CA ALA A 44 -7.03 -2.39 2.98
C ALA A 44 -6.51 -3.83 2.80
N ASP A 45 -7.11 -4.81 3.46
CA ASP A 45 -6.77 -6.23 3.28
C ASP A 45 -6.94 -6.66 1.82
N THR A 46 -8.04 -6.24 1.18
CA THR A 46 -8.30 -6.52 -0.25
C THR A 46 -7.22 -5.92 -1.16
N ALA A 47 -6.82 -4.66 -0.89
CA ALA A 47 -5.78 -3.99 -1.67
C ALA A 47 -4.40 -4.68 -1.49
N LEU A 48 -4.06 -5.09 -0.27
CA LEU A 48 -2.82 -5.81 0.02
C LEU A 48 -2.80 -7.20 -0.61
N ALA A 49 -3.90 -7.96 -0.53
CA ALA A 49 -4.03 -9.26 -1.17
C ALA A 49 -3.86 -9.14 -2.69
N SER A 50 -4.53 -8.16 -3.31
CA SER A 50 -4.40 -7.88 -4.75
C SER A 50 -2.95 -7.52 -5.12
N PHE A 51 -2.29 -6.71 -4.28
CA PHE A 51 -0.90 -6.35 -4.45
C PHE A 51 0.02 -7.59 -4.36
N HIS A 52 -0.11 -8.43 -3.34
CA HIS A 52 0.71 -9.64 -3.18
C HIS A 52 0.48 -10.67 -4.29
N ALA A 53 -0.74 -10.78 -4.82
CA ALA A 53 -1.02 -11.67 -5.95
C ALA A 53 -0.31 -11.23 -7.24
N HIS A 54 -0.16 -9.91 -7.44
CA HIS A 54 0.46 -9.33 -8.64
C HIS A 54 1.96 -9.06 -8.49
N GLN A 55 2.43 -8.82 -7.28
CA GLN A 55 3.81 -8.48 -6.95
C GLN A 55 4.36 -9.52 -5.98
N GLY A 56 5.23 -10.38 -6.49
CA GLY A 56 5.91 -11.41 -5.70
C GLY A 56 7.07 -10.81 -4.90
N ILE A 57 6.77 -9.92 -3.94
CA ILE A 57 7.80 -9.51 -2.97
C ILE A 57 8.18 -10.75 -2.16
N GLY A 58 9.46 -11.14 -2.25
CA GLY A 58 9.97 -12.33 -1.57
C GLY A 58 10.11 -12.11 -0.07
N VAL A 59 10.52 -10.90 0.34
CA VAL A 59 10.78 -10.54 1.74
C VAL A 59 10.05 -9.25 2.11
N LEU A 60 8.87 -9.40 2.75
CA LEU A 60 8.04 -8.25 3.16
C LEU A 60 8.71 -7.39 4.26
N ASP A 61 9.61 -7.96 5.06
CA ASP A 61 10.26 -7.27 6.19
C ASP A 61 11.18 -6.11 5.75
N ASP A 62 11.66 -6.14 4.50
CA ASP A 62 12.50 -5.08 3.91
C ASP A 62 11.69 -3.81 3.56
N PHE A 63 10.36 -3.92 3.57
CA PHE A 63 9.46 -2.87 3.16
C PHE A 63 8.46 -2.50 4.25
N GLU A 64 8.13 -1.21 4.29
CA GLU A 64 6.89 -0.72 4.87
C GLU A 64 5.87 -0.67 3.74
N ILE A 65 4.76 -1.40 3.90
CA ILE A 65 3.69 -1.45 2.91
C ILE A 65 2.44 -0.84 3.52
N LEU A 66 1.96 0.24 2.92
CA LEU A 66 0.84 1.03 3.43
C LEU A 66 -0.26 1.13 2.38
N VAL A 67 -1.52 1.09 2.81
CA VAL A 67 -2.66 1.33 1.91
C VAL A 67 -3.13 2.75 2.08
N LEU A 68 -3.24 3.48 0.96
CA LEU A 68 -3.65 4.88 0.91
C LEU A 68 -5.00 5.02 0.21
N ASP A 69 -5.91 5.76 0.84
CA ASP A 69 -7.09 6.31 0.16
C ASP A 69 -6.80 7.75 -0.25
N ARG A 70 -6.45 7.95 -1.52
CA ARG A 70 -6.18 9.28 -2.08
C ARG A 70 -7.39 10.21 -2.03
N SER A 71 -8.61 9.68 -2.16
CA SER A 71 -9.82 10.51 -2.17
C SER A 71 -10.09 11.14 -0.79
N ARG A 72 -9.71 10.43 0.26
CA ARG A 72 -9.86 10.84 1.65
C ARG A 72 -8.59 11.42 2.27
N GLY A 73 -7.43 11.22 1.63
CA GLY A 73 -6.14 11.66 2.14
C GLY A 73 -5.74 10.94 3.44
N VAL A 74 -6.00 9.63 3.52
CA VAL A 74 -5.73 8.83 4.73
C VAL A 74 -4.99 7.54 4.40
N VAL A 75 -4.23 7.04 5.38
CA VAL A 75 -3.75 5.66 5.40
C VAL A 75 -4.87 4.78 5.98
N LEU A 76 -5.10 3.63 5.37
CA LEU A 76 -6.01 2.60 5.88
C LEU A 76 -5.18 1.49 6.53
N GLU A 77 -5.59 1.07 7.71
CA GLU A 77 -4.96 -0.03 8.44
C GLU A 77 -5.73 -1.32 8.14
N PRO A 78 -5.05 -2.41 7.74
CA PRO A 78 -5.69 -3.70 7.52
C PRO A 78 -6.32 -4.24 8.81
N ASP A 79 -7.47 -4.91 8.70
CA ASP A 79 -8.12 -5.60 9.82
C ASP A 79 -7.57 -7.03 10.01
N HIS A 80 -6.66 -7.48 9.14
CA HIS A 80 -6.11 -8.84 9.09
C HIS A 80 -7.20 -9.91 8.92
N GLY A 81 -8.24 -9.58 8.16
CA GLY A 81 -9.33 -10.49 7.81
C GLY A 81 -8.92 -11.55 6.80
N GLU A 82 -9.87 -12.42 6.41
CA GLU A 82 -9.65 -13.40 5.34
C GLU A 82 -9.40 -12.69 4.00
N GLU A 83 -8.53 -13.28 3.16
CA GLU A 83 -8.26 -12.81 1.80
C GLU A 83 -9.56 -12.64 1.00
N ARG A 84 -9.69 -11.48 0.38
CA ARG A 84 -10.84 -11.12 -0.47
C ARG A 84 -10.45 -11.18 -1.94
N ASP A 85 -11.46 -11.03 -2.79
CA ASP A 85 -11.34 -11.08 -4.24
C ASP A 85 -10.09 -10.35 -4.76
N GLU A 86 -9.38 -11.00 -5.66
CA GLU A 86 -8.21 -10.44 -6.34
C GLU A 86 -8.67 -9.40 -7.37
N HIS A 87 -8.07 -8.22 -7.32
CA HIS A 87 -8.32 -7.13 -8.25
C HIS A 87 -7.06 -6.74 -9.02
N ASP A 88 -7.27 -6.11 -10.18
CA ASP A 88 -6.19 -5.57 -11.01
C ASP A 88 -5.32 -4.61 -10.19
N CYS A 89 -4.02 -4.92 -10.12
CA CYS A 89 -3.00 -4.11 -9.47
C CYS A 89 -1.90 -3.73 -10.48
N GLU A 90 -1.65 -2.42 -10.61
CA GLU A 90 -0.62 -1.88 -11.51
C GLU A 90 0.31 -0.93 -10.76
N LYS A 91 1.60 -0.99 -11.05
CA LYS A 91 2.56 0.01 -10.58
C LYS A 91 2.40 1.31 -11.37
N VAL A 92 2.00 2.38 -10.69
CA VAL A 92 1.78 3.69 -11.32
C VAL A 92 2.96 4.65 -11.16
N SER A 93 3.83 4.41 -10.17
CA SER A 93 5.02 5.23 -9.96
C SER A 93 6.13 4.45 -9.26
N THR A 94 7.38 4.70 -9.64
CA THR A 94 8.58 4.25 -8.92
C THR A 94 9.01 5.23 -7.82
N LEU A 95 8.43 6.44 -7.81
CA LEU A 95 8.69 7.49 -6.84
C LEU A 95 7.42 7.79 -6.05
N PHE A 96 7.58 8.21 -4.81
CA PHE A 96 6.46 8.74 -4.04
C PHE A 96 6.08 10.10 -4.60
N GLU A 97 4.86 10.21 -5.13
CA GLU A 97 4.32 11.49 -5.56
C GLU A 97 4.06 12.39 -4.34
N PRO A 98 4.10 13.73 -4.48
CA PRO A 98 3.93 14.65 -3.35
C PRO A 98 2.68 14.40 -2.50
N TRP A 99 1.57 14.00 -3.13
CA TRP A 99 0.34 13.70 -2.41
C TRP A 99 0.47 12.49 -1.47
N ALA A 100 1.28 11.49 -1.84
CA ALA A 100 1.52 10.33 -0.98
C ALA A 100 2.42 10.72 0.19
N HIS A 101 3.43 11.58 -0.03
CA HIS A 101 4.22 12.18 1.04
C HIS A 101 3.35 12.92 2.05
N ASP A 102 2.44 13.79 1.59
CA ASP A 102 1.55 14.56 2.47
C ASP A 102 0.69 13.65 3.37
N VAL A 103 0.16 12.57 2.79
CA VAL A 103 -0.65 11.58 3.53
C VAL A 103 0.21 10.82 4.55
N LEU A 104 1.41 10.41 4.16
CA LEU A 104 2.33 9.67 5.02
C LEU A 104 2.87 10.52 6.18
N GLU A 105 3.29 11.77 5.93
CA GLU A 105 3.69 12.71 6.98
C GLU A 105 2.55 12.98 7.95
N GLY A 106 1.33 13.13 7.44
CA GLY A 106 0.13 13.30 8.24
C GLY A 106 -0.22 12.09 9.11
N TRP A 107 0.09 10.87 8.65
CA TRP A 107 -0.09 9.63 9.41
C TRP A 107 1.01 9.44 10.46
N LEU A 108 2.28 9.62 10.11
CA LEU A 108 3.42 9.52 11.03
C LEU A 108 3.28 10.50 12.20
N SER A 109 2.86 11.73 11.92
CA SER A 109 2.62 12.75 12.96
C SER A 109 1.53 12.38 13.97
N ARG A 110 0.67 11.39 13.66
CA ARG A 110 -0.39 10.90 14.56
C ARG A 110 0.03 9.67 15.35
N GLN A 111 1.04 8.95 14.91
CA GLN A 111 1.55 7.76 15.58
C GLN A 111 2.54 8.09 16.71
N ASP A 112 3.12 9.29 16.71
CA ASP A 112 3.97 9.82 17.79
C ASP A 112 3.21 10.92 18.58
N PRO A 113 2.34 10.57 19.54
CA PRO A 113 1.81 11.55 20.46
C PRO A 113 2.94 11.97 21.41
N GLN A 114 3.49 13.17 21.21
CA GLN A 114 4.34 13.81 22.21
C GLN A 114 3.62 13.97 23.55
#